data_AF-C5RB27-F1
#
_entry.id   AF-C5RB27-F1
#
_cell.length_a   1.000
_cell.length_b   1.000
_cell.length_c   1.000
_cell.angle_alpha   90.00
_cell.angle_beta   90.00
_cell.angle_gamma   90.00
#
_symmetry.space_group_name_H-M   'P 1'
#
loop_
_entity.id
_entity.type
_entity.pdbx_description
1 polymer ?
#
loop_
_entity_poly.entity_id
_entity_poly.type
_entity_poly.pdbx_seq_one_letter_code
_entity_poly.pdbx_strand_id
1 'polypeptide(L)'
;MNNIFNYQRFLWVITTCLLLIIILFGTLPLFILTAIFIFVFLVIKLFTMVPYSLGLKIILFISYTITLILQLVFYISVVFSNQGTHQLLLHFIAAATLPLPFLLEDVVIYTKNTSFYLPSVEEVSTITFSQMKHHQKRIYQAVNTFGKFRHTLSMHNLQEIFSDLNRHSAIRYVNNGSLDNDYFQKAEQSLTDPGLYIVISNTGSAASELIGLFTQKQFNHASLSFDADLTTIISYNGGERVYPPGLNPEMIHAFHKKADASVLIYRLPVSVTQKRKVIDTIKQINQTGSAYNILGLVTKHSMRRNIMFCSQFVYTMLQIADATYFDKEPGHVQPTDFIELDYHRKLTYVSEIKF
;
A
#
# COMPACT_ATOMS: atom_id res chain seq x y z
N MET A 1 36.50 18.92 0.54
CA MET A 1 35.65 17.71 0.62
C MET A 1 35.66 17.04 2.00
N ASN A 2 36.79 16.95 2.73
CA ASN A 2 36.83 16.37 4.10
C ASN A 2 35.95 17.06 5.16
N ASN A 3 35.71 18.38 5.06
CA ASN A 3 34.88 19.10 6.04
C ASN A 3 33.37 18.82 5.94
N ILE A 4 32.85 18.48 4.76
CA ILE A 4 31.41 18.22 4.57
C ILE A 4 31.04 16.86 5.16
N PHE A 5 31.87 15.84 4.93
CA PHE A 5 31.67 14.51 5.50
C PHE A 5 31.82 14.51 7.03
N ASN A 6 32.78 15.27 7.57
CA ASN A 6 32.93 15.42 9.02
C ASN A 6 31.76 16.15 9.66
N TYR A 7 31.22 17.18 8.99
CA TYR A 7 30.05 17.92 9.45
C TYR A 7 28.77 17.08 9.43
N GLN A 8 28.53 16.31 8.36
CA GLN A 8 27.41 15.36 8.29
C GLN A 8 27.52 14.27 9.37
N ARG A 9 28.72 13.70 9.56
CA ARG A 9 28.96 12.70 10.61
C ARG A 9 28.69 13.27 12.01
N PHE A 10 29.08 14.52 12.26
CA PHE A 10 28.83 15.21 13.51
C PHE A 10 27.33 15.44 13.77
N LEU A 11 26.58 15.88 12.74
CA LEU A 11 25.12 16.03 12.84
C LEU A 11 24.39 14.71 13.10
N TRP A 12 24.84 13.61 12.47
CA TRP A 12 24.31 12.27 12.73
C TRP A 12 24.55 11.82 14.17
N VAL A 13 25.73 12.09 14.73
CA VAL A 13 26.05 11.78 16.13
C VAL A 13 25.12 12.57 17.07
N ILE A 14 24.96 13.88 16.86
CA ILE A 14 24.07 14.71 17.67
C ILE A 14 22.62 14.22 17.60
N THR A 15 22.13 13.93 16.39
CA THR A 15 20.75 13.46 16.18
C THR A 15 20.52 12.11 16.87
N THR A 16 21.48 11.20 16.77
CA THR A 16 21.42 9.88 17.43
C THR A 16 21.45 10.02 18.95
N CYS A 17 22.28 10.92 19.49
CA CYS A 17 22.31 11.22 20.91
C CYS A 17 20.99 11.84 21.41
N LEU A 18 20.40 12.77 20.66
CA LEU A 18 19.10 13.35 20.99
C LEU A 18 17.98 12.31 21.01
N LEU A 19 17.96 11.41 20.02
CA LEU A 19 17.00 10.31 19.98
C LEU A 19 17.20 9.34 21.16
N LEU A 20 18.45 8.99 21.51
CA LEU A 20 18.77 8.19 22.69
C LEU A 20 18.28 8.82 23.99
N ILE A 21 18.45 10.14 24.13
CA ILE A 21 17.96 10.89 25.30
C ILE A 21 16.43 10.83 25.37
N ILE A 22 15.74 11.03 24.24
CA ILE A 22 14.27 10.93 24.15
C ILE A 22 13.79 9.50 24.45
N ILE A 23 14.55 8.46 24.08
CA ILE A 23 14.19 7.07 24.37
C ILE A 23 14.29 6.78 25.88
N LEU A 24 15.37 7.24 26.51
CA LEU A 24 15.67 6.95 27.91
C LEU A 24 14.84 7.81 28.89
N PHE A 25 14.56 9.06 28.53
CA PHE A 25 13.94 10.05 29.43
C PHE A 25 12.68 10.70 28.86
N GLY A 26 12.14 10.16 27.76
CA GLY A 26 11.00 10.73 27.07
C GLY A 26 9.72 10.70 27.90
N THR A 27 9.08 11.85 27.99
CA THR A 27 7.74 12.00 28.57
C THR A 27 6.73 12.28 27.44
N LEU A 28 5.45 12.01 27.70
CA LEU A 28 4.38 12.29 26.73
C LEU A 28 4.43 13.75 26.20
N PRO A 29 4.59 14.79 27.05
CA PRO A 29 4.73 16.17 26.57
C PRO A 29 5.96 16.37 25.68
N LEU A 30 7.08 15.71 25.99
CA LEU A 30 8.31 15.83 25.20
C LEU A 30 8.11 15.26 23.79
N PHE A 31 7.54 14.05 23.67
CA PHE A 31 7.26 13.43 22.37
C PHE A 31 6.28 14.25 21.52
N ILE A 32 5.21 14.77 22.13
CA ILE A 32 4.24 15.64 21.46
C ILE A 32 4.92 16.91 20.97
N LEU A 33 5.70 17.58 21.83
CA LEU A 33 6.38 18.82 21.48
C LEU A 33 7.40 18.61 20.36
N THR A 34 8.16 17.51 20.40
CA THR A 34 9.12 17.17 19.35
C THR A 34 8.43 16.90 18.01
N ALA A 35 7.32 16.15 17.99
CA ALA A 35 6.57 15.90 16.76
C ALA A 35 5.96 17.18 16.18
N ILE A 36 5.38 18.05 17.02
CA ILE A 36 4.86 19.35 16.59
C ILE A 36 6.00 20.23 16.07
N PHE A 37 7.15 20.27 16.74
CA PHE A 37 8.31 21.03 16.30
C PHE A 37 8.79 20.57 14.91
N ILE A 38 8.90 19.25 14.70
CA ILE A 38 9.27 18.67 13.40
C ILE A 38 8.25 19.06 12.33
N PHE A 39 6.95 18.95 12.63
CA PHE A 39 5.90 19.36 11.72
C PHE A 39 6.01 20.85 11.34
N VAL A 40 6.11 21.74 12.33
CA VAL A 40 6.23 23.18 12.10
C VAL A 40 7.49 23.50 11.29
N PHE A 41 8.63 22.89 11.63
CA PHE A 41 9.87 23.04 10.88
C PHE A 41 9.70 22.63 9.42
N LEU A 42 9.09 21.47 9.15
CA LEU A 42 8.86 20.98 7.80
C LEU A 42 7.87 21.84 7.02
N VAL A 43 6.81 22.35 7.66
CA VAL A 43 5.88 23.28 7.04
C VAL A 43 6.57 24.60 6.69
N ILE A 44 7.39 25.16 7.58
CA ILE A 44 8.17 26.37 7.30
C ILE A 44 9.14 26.11 6.14
N LYS A 45 9.90 25.00 6.18
CA LYS A 45 10.80 24.57 5.11
C LYS A 45 10.04 24.48 3.77
N LEU A 46 8.87 23.84 3.78
CA LEU A 46 8.05 23.60 2.60
C LEU A 46 7.57 24.89 1.93
N PHE A 47 7.21 25.91 2.71
CA PHE A 47 6.70 27.16 2.17
C PHE A 47 7.78 28.22 1.91
N THR A 48 8.92 28.18 2.61
CA THR A 48 9.98 29.21 2.50
C THR A 48 11.24 28.77 1.76
N MET A 49 11.73 27.55 1.99
CA MET A 49 13.06 27.13 1.54
C MET A 49 13.03 26.35 0.23
N VAL A 50 11.90 25.72 -0.11
CA VAL A 50 11.87 24.77 -1.22
C VAL A 50 10.98 25.25 -2.38
N PRO A 51 11.51 25.33 -3.61
CA PRO A 51 10.77 25.81 -4.78
C PRO A 51 9.88 24.70 -5.37
N TYR A 52 8.98 24.12 -4.57
CA TYR A 52 8.00 23.14 -5.05
C TYR A 52 6.78 23.79 -5.68
N SER A 53 6.13 23.08 -6.62
CA SER A 53 4.82 23.47 -7.14
C SER A 53 3.76 23.48 -6.04
N LEU A 54 2.80 24.40 -6.11
CA LEU A 54 1.75 24.56 -5.08
C LEU A 54 1.02 23.25 -4.78
N GLY A 55 0.75 22.43 -5.81
CA GLY A 55 0.12 21.12 -5.62
C GLY A 55 1.01 20.14 -4.86
N LEU A 56 2.33 20.15 -5.08
CA LEU A 56 3.26 19.32 -4.30
C LEU A 56 3.36 19.83 -2.85
N LYS A 57 3.35 21.15 -2.64
CA LYS A 57 3.27 21.74 -1.30
C LYS A 57 2.00 21.30 -0.56
N ILE A 58 0.85 21.30 -1.22
CA ILE A 58 -0.41 20.84 -0.61
C ILE A 58 -0.33 19.35 -0.27
N ILE A 59 0.17 18.50 -1.17
CA ILE A 59 0.32 17.06 -0.92
C ILE A 59 1.25 16.80 0.26
N LEU A 60 2.44 17.42 0.27
CA LEU A 60 3.40 17.27 1.36
C LEU A 60 2.84 17.80 2.68
N PHE A 61 2.16 18.93 2.67
CA PHE A 61 1.49 19.48 3.85
C PHE A 61 0.44 18.53 4.42
N ILE A 62 -0.41 17.95 3.57
CA ILE A 62 -1.40 16.95 3.96
C ILE A 62 -0.70 15.71 4.54
N SER A 63 0.33 15.21 3.87
CA SER A 63 1.10 14.05 4.33
C SER A 63 1.75 14.29 5.69
N TYR A 64 2.39 15.44 5.90
CA TYR A 64 2.96 15.81 7.20
C TYR A 64 1.89 15.92 8.30
N THR A 65 0.71 16.45 7.96
CA THR A 65 -0.42 16.59 8.90
C THR A 65 -0.95 15.21 9.32
N ILE A 66 -1.12 14.29 8.37
CA ILE A 66 -1.55 12.91 8.65
C ILE A 66 -0.54 12.22 9.56
N THR A 67 0.76 12.33 9.26
CA THR A 67 1.80 11.72 10.09
C THR A 67 1.83 12.28 11.49
N LEU A 68 1.67 13.60 11.66
CA LEU A 68 1.55 14.21 12.99
C LEU A 68 0.36 13.62 13.77
N ILE A 69 -0.82 13.54 13.16
CA ILE A 69 -2.01 12.98 13.81
C ILE A 69 -1.76 11.54 14.25
N LEU A 70 -1.19 10.70 13.38
CA LEU A 70 -0.87 9.31 13.68
C LEU A 70 0.15 9.18 14.82
N GLN A 71 1.19 10.03 14.83
CA GLN A 71 2.18 10.09 15.90
C GLN A 71 1.53 10.46 17.24
N LEU A 72 0.68 11.49 17.26
CA LEU A 72 -0.01 11.93 18.49
C LEU A 72 -0.94 10.84 19.05
N VAL A 73 -1.73 10.19 18.19
CA VAL A 73 -2.61 9.09 18.58
C VAL A 73 -1.79 7.92 19.13
N PHE A 74 -0.67 7.57 18.49
CA PHE A 74 0.22 6.51 18.94
C PHE A 74 0.84 6.82 20.32
N TYR A 75 1.31 8.05 20.52
CA TYR A 75 1.92 8.45 21.80
C TYR A 75 0.92 8.37 22.95
N ILE A 76 -0.29 8.89 22.75
CA ILE A 76 -1.33 8.94 23.79
C ILE A 76 -1.91 7.54 24.05
N SER A 77 -2.24 6.80 22.99
CA SER A 77 -3.04 5.57 23.11
C SER A 77 -2.21 4.32 23.36
N VAL A 78 -0.94 4.32 22.96
CA VAL A 78 -0.08 3.12 23.00
C VAL A 78 1.15 3.34 23.88
N VAL A 79 1.92 4.39 23.62
CA VAL A 79 3.25 4.55 24.25
C VAL A 79 3.13 4.91 25.73
N PHE A 80 2.21 5.81 26.07
CA PHE A 80 2.05 6.33 27.43
C PHE A 80 0.74 5.88 28.11
N SER A 81 0.00 4.93 27.53
CA SER A 81 -1.27 4.45 28.09
C SER A 81 -1.13 3.37 29.17
N ASN A 82 0.00 2.63 29.22
CA ASN A 82 0.20 1.57 30.20
C ASN A 82 1.66 1.53 30.69
N GLN A 83 1.88 1.73 32.00
CA GLN A 83 3.22 1.64 32.62
C GLN A 83 3.57 0.18 32.90
N GLY A 84 4.16 -0.49 31.89
CA GLY A 84 4.56 -1.89 31.96
C GLY A 84 6.03 -2.11 31.58
N THR A 85 6.49 -3.36 31.66
CA THR A 85 7.87 -3.80 31.37
C THR A 85 8.34 -3.52 29.94
N HIS A 86 7.42 -3.24 29.00
CA HIS A 86 7.72 -2.91 27.60
C HIS A 86 7.86 -1.41 27.31
N GLN A 87 7.81 -0.54 28.33
CA GLN A 87 7.79 0.92 28.14
C GLN A 87 9.02 1.45 27.37
N LEU A 88 10.22 0.94 27.67
CA LEU A 88 11.44 1.30 26.94
C LEU A 88 11.39 0.91 25.45
N LEU A 89 10.80 -0.24 25.13
CA LEU A 89 10.60 -0.68 23.74
C LEU A 89 9.61 0.23 23.02
N LEU A 90 8.53 0.64 23.69
CA LEU A 90 7.55 1.58 23.13
C LEU A 90 8.14 2.97 22.93
N HIS A 91 8.98 3.46 23.85
CA HIS A 91 9.73 4.72 23.66
C HIS A 91 10.70 4.62 22.49
N PHE A 92 11.38 3.48 22.31
CA PHE A 92 12.23 3.23 21.15
C PHE A 92 11.44 3.30 19.83
N ILE A 93 10.31 2.60 19.76
CA ILE A 93 9.43 2.62 18.58
C ILE A 93 8.92 4.05 18.33
N ALA A 94 8.46 4.75 19.37
CA ALA A 94 8.00 6.13 19.27
C ALA A 94 9.08 7.07 18.75
N ALA A 95 10.31 6.96 19.27
CA ALA A 95 11.43 7.77 18.82
C ALA A 95 11.82 7.45 17.37
N ALA A 96 11.75 6.18 16.97
CA ALA A 96 11.99 5.76 15.58
C ALA A 96 10.93 6.30 14.60
N THR A 97 9.73 6.66 15.07
CA THR A 97 8.72 7.33 14.21
C THR A 97 8.95 8.83 14.02
N LEU A 98 9.73 9.51 14.89
CA LEU A 98 9.96 10.95 14.81
C LEU A 98 10.60 11.42 13.49
N PRO A 99 11.56 10.69 12.88
CA PRO A 99 12.15 11.06 11.59
C PRO A 99 11.25 10.80 10.39
N LEU A 100 10.14 10.07 10.54
CA LEU A 100 9.28 9.66 9.42
C LEU A 100 8.81 10.81 8.52
N PRO A 101 8.39 12.00 9.05
CA PRO A 101 8.02 13.14 8.23
C PRO A 101 9.09 13.62 7.25
N PHE A 102 10.38 13.46 7.58
CA PHE A 102 11.48 13.85 6.68
C PHE A 102 11.59 12.92 5.48
N LEU A 103 11.29 11.63 5.66
CA LEU A 103 11.35 10.62 4.60
C LEU A 103 10.18 10.73 3.60
N LEU A 104 9.07 11.35 4.01
CA LEU A 104 7.89 11.53 3.15
C LEU A 104 8.16 12.45 1.96
N GLU A 105 9.08 13.41 2.12
CA GLU A 105 9.47 14.31 1.04
C GLU A 105 10.05 13.52 -0.14
N ASP A 106 11.02 12.66 0.13
CA ASP A 106 11.68 11.82 -0.86
C ASP A 106 10.70 10.84 -1.53
N VAL A 107 9.83 10.21 -0.73
CA VAL A 107 8.82 9.27 -1.24
C VAL A 107 7.86 9.95 -2.20
N VAL A 108 7.29 11.11 -1.82
CA VAL A 108 6.29 11.84 -2.62
C VAL A 108 6.92 12.42 -3.89
N ILE A 109 8.15 12.92 -3.80
CA ILE A 109 8.86 13.48 -4.98
C ILE A 109 9.20 12.37 -5.97
N TYR A 110 9.69 11.23 -5.49
CA TYR A 110 9.99 10.08 -6.33
C TYR A 110 8.74 9.54 -7.04
N THR A 111 7.58 9.52 -6.36
CA THR A 111 6.31 9.10 -6.99
C THR A 111 5.74 10.09 -7.99
N LYS A 112 6.02 11.40 -7.85
CA LYS A 112 5.41 12.45 -8.68
C LYS A 112 6.21 12.80 -9.94
N ASN A 113 7.49 12.42 -10.01
CA ASN A 113 8.35 12.67 -11.18
C ASN A 113 7.93 11.91 -12.46
N THR A 114 6.88 11.09 -12.40
CA THR A 114 6.30 10.42 -13.59
C THR A 114 5.11 11.17 -14.22
N SER A 115 4.58 12.22 -13.60
CA SER A 115 3.55 13.07 -14.23
C SER A 115 3.07 14.12 -13.24
N PHE A 116 3.36 15.41 -13.48
CA PHE A 116 2.46 16.54 -13.17
C PHE A 116 3.16 17.88 -13.50
N TYR A 117 2.85 18.46 -14.65
CA TYR A 117 3.02 19.89 -14.88
C TYR A 117 1.69 20.58 -14.54
N LEU A 118 1.74 21.59 -13.66
CA LEU A 118 0.65 22.55 -13.46
C LEU A 118 1.09 23.88 -14.11
N PRO A 119 0.23 24.52 -14.90
CA PRO A 119 0.53 25.79 -15.54
C PRO A 119 0.73 26.90 -14.49
N SER A 120 1.50 27.92 -14.87
CA SER A 120 1.90 29.03 -14.00
C SER A 120 0.74 30.02 -13.79
N VAL A 121 0.83 30.87 -12.76
CA VAL A 121 -0.25 31.80 -12.35
C VAL A 121 -0.60 32.82 -13.45
N GLU A 122 0.28 33.05 -14.40
CA GLU A 122 0.03 33.92 -15.56
C GLU A 122 -1.00 33.28 -16.53
N GLU A 123 -1.00 31.96 -16.68
CA GLU A 123 -1.95 31.20 -17.52
C GLU A 123 -3.35 31.06 -16.88
N VAL A 124 -3.46 31.29 -15.56
CA VAL A 124 -4.74 31.25 -14.82
C VAL A 124 -5.59 32.50 -15.08
N SER A 125 -4.96 33.62 -15.43
CA SER A 125 -5.65 34.89 -15.69
C SER A 125 -6.39 34.93 -17.04
N THR A 126 -6.08 33.99 -17.94
CA THR A 126 -6.65 33.91 -19.30
C THR A 126 -7.79 32.90 -19.44
N ILE A 127 -8.32 32.34 -18.34
CA ILE A 127 -9.31 31.27 -18.40
C ILE A 127 -10.71 31.83 -18.72
N THR A 128 -11.05 31.86 -20.02
CA THR A 128 -12.41 32.14 -20.52
C THR A 128 -13.43 31.10 -20.02
N PHE A 129 -14.70 31.51 -19.87
CA PHE A 129 -15.85 30.73 -19.36
C PHE A 129 -16.03 29.34 -20.01
N SER A 130 -15.57 29.16 -21.26
CA SER A 130 -15.55 27.87 -21.97
C SER A 130 -14.58 26.84 -21.36
N GLN A 131 -13.46 27.27 -20.78
CA GLN A 131 -12.51 26.39 -20.08
C GLN A 131 -13.02 25.99 -18.69
N MET A 132 -13.81 26.84 -18.01
CA MET A 132 -14.43 26.51 -16.72
C MET A 132 -15.40 25.32 -16.82
N LYS A 133 -16.14 25.19 -17.95
CA LYS A 133 -16.98 24.02 -18.25
C LYS A 133 -16.14 22.75 -18.47
N HIS A 134 -14.91 22.89 -18.96
CA HIS A 134 -13.98 21.78 -19.15
C HIS A 134 -13.35 21.30 -17.83
N HIS A 135 -13.26 22.18 -16.83
CA HIS A 135 -12.75 21.86 -15.49
C HIS A 135 -13.81 21.35 -14.50
N GLN A 136 -15.11 21.43 -14.81
CA GLN A 136 -16.18 20.91 -13.94
C GLN A 136 -15.98 19.43 -13.57
N LYS A 137 -15.56 18.58 -14.52
CA LYS A 137 -15.26 17.17 -14.22
C LYS A 137 -14.11 17.01 -13.22
N ARG A 138 -13.08 17.86 -13.31
CA ARG A 138 -11.93 17.83 -12.38
C ARG A 138 -12.32 18.31 -10.99
N ILE A 139 -13.16 19.34 -10.90
CA ILE A 139 -13.68 19.84 -9.63
C ILE A 139 -14.60 18.78 -8.98
N TYR A 140 -15.49 18.18 -9.76
CA TYR A 140 -16.36 17.09 -9.29
C TYR A 140 -15.54 15.88 -8.81
N GLN A 141 -14.50 15.49 -9.55
CA GLN A 141 -13.56 14.44 -9.13
C GLN A 141 -12.82 14.82 -7.84
N ALA A 142 -12.31 16.05 -7.73
CA ALA A 142 -11.61 16.51 -6.52
C ALA A 142 -12.53 16.53 -5.28
N VAL A 143 -13.78 17.00 -5.44
CA VAL A 143 -14.80 17.00 -4.38
C VAL A 143 -15.19 15.58 -3.99
N ASN A 144 -15.37 14.66 -4.95
CA ASN A 144 -15.64 13.26 -4.66
C ASN A 144 -14.46 12.56 -3.98
N THR A 145 -13.23 12.83 -4.39
CA THR A 145 -12.02 12.31 -3.74
C THR A 145 -11.91 12.84 -2.31
N PHE A 146 -12.21 14.12 -2.07
CA PHE A 146 -12.23 14.71 -0.73
C PHE A 146 -13.36 14.14 0.15
N GLY A 147 -14.55 13.90 -0.43
CA GLY A 147 -15.66 13.21 0.23
C GLY A 147 -15.29 11.78 0.65
N LYS A 148 -14.67 11.01 -0.26
CA LYS A 148 -14.11 9.69 0.05
C LYS A 148 -13.07 9.77 1.16
N PHE A 149 -12.13 10.72 1.09
CA PHE A 149 -11.10 10.93 2.10
C PHE A 149 -11.68 11.19 3.50
N ARG A 150 -12.68 12.06 3.61
CA ARG A 150 -13.37 12.34 4.88
C ARG A 150 -14.10 11.10 5.43
N HIS A 151 -14.72 10.31 4.56
CA HIS A 151 -15.41 9.08 4.96
C HIS A 151 -14.41 8.01 5.46
N THR A 152 -13.34 7.76 4.70
CA THR A 152 -12.29 6.78 5.07
C THR A 152 -11.58 7.18 6.37
N LEU A 153 -11.44 8.47 6.67
CA LEU A 153 -10.89 8.99 7.94
C LEU A 153 -11.92 9.18 9.06
N SER A 154 -13.14 8.68 8.91
CA SER A 154 -14.10 8.69 10.01
C SER A 154 -13.59 7.86 11.20
N MET A 155 -13.95 8.24 12.43
CA MET A 155 -13.49 7.55 13.64
C MET A 155 -13.79 6.04 13.61
N HIS A 156 -14.92 5.64 13.04
CA HIS A 156 -15.30 4.24 12.92
C HIS A 156 -14.35 3.47 11.97
N ASN A 157 -14.07 4.02 10.80
CA ASN A 157 -13.16 3.40 9.82
C ASN A 157 -11.71 3.39 10.34
N LEU A 158 -11.27 4.46 11.02
CA LEU A 158 -9.95 4.49 11.65
C LEU A 158 -9.81 3.43 12.74
N GLN A 159 -10.81 3.25 13.60
CA GLN A 159 -10.81 2.18 14.60
C GLN A 159 -10.74 0.80 13.95
N GLU A 160 -11.50 0.56 12.88
CA GLU A 160 -11.41 -0.65 12.08
C GLU A 160 -9.98 -0.86 11.53
N ILE A 161 -9.38 0.16 10.93
CA ILE A 161 -8.01 0.10 10.38
C ILE A 161 -6.98 -0.20 11.48
N PHE A 162 -7.05 0.49 12.63
CA PHE A 162 -6.13 0.26 13.75
C PHE A 162 -6.30 -1.13 14.36
N SER A 163 -7.55 -1.59 14.48
CA SER A 163 -7.83 -2.95 14.97
C SER A 163 -7.26 -4.02 14.03
N ASP A 164 -7.30 -3.76 12.72
CA ASP A 164 -6.77 -4.67 11.71
C ASP A 164 -5.24 -4.66 11.72
N LEU A 165 -4.61 -3.48 11.88
CA LEU A 165 -3.15 -3.32 11.90
C LEU A 165 -2.44 -4.22 12.93
N ASN A 166 -3.07 -4.45 14.09
CA ASN A 166 -2.53 -5.32 15.15
C ASN A 166 -2.39 -6.79 14.73
N ARG A 167 -3.07 -7.23 13.66
CA ARG A 167 -2.99 -8.59 13.12
C ARG A 167 -1.89 -8.75 12.06
N HIS A 168 -1.28 -7.65 11.62
CA HIS A 168 -0.23 -7.67 10.61
C HIS A 168 1.16 -7.85 11.21
N SER A 169 2.07 -8.43 10.42
CA SER A 169 3.48 -8.54 10.78
C SER A 169 4.36 -8.26 9.57
N ALA A 170 5.37 -7.42 9.76
CA ALA A 170 6.38 -7.13 8.75
C ALA A 170 7.60 -8.07 8.82
N ILE A 171 7.70 -8.88 9.88
CA ILE A 171 8.92 -9.65 10.21
C ILE A 171 8.62 -11.14 10.33
N ARG A 172 7.43 -11.52 10.80
CA ARG A 172 7.05 -12.92 11.04
C ARG A 172 5.94 -13.33 10.09
N TYR A 173 5.92 -14.61 9.74
CA TYR A 173 4.75 -15.21 9.09
C TYR A 173 3.66 -15.38 10.13
N VAL A 174 2.45 -14.96 9.79
CA VAL A 174 1.27 -14.97 10.70
C VAL A 174 0.11 -15.78 10.12
N ASN A 175 0.19 -16.15 8.83
CA ASN A 175 -0.78 -16.97 8.14
C ASN A 175 -0.08 -18.25 7.64
N ASN A 176 -0.62 -19.42 7.99
CA ASN A 176 -0.24 -20.71 7.42
C ASN A 176 -1.47 -21.62 7.38
N GLY A 177 -1.47 -22.60 6.46
CA GLY A 177 -2.57 -23.56 6.35
C GLY A 177 -3.94 -22.97 6.02
N SER A 178 -4.00 -21.77 5.42
CA SER A 178 -5.25 -21.12 5.01
C SER A 178 -5.91 -21.80 3.80
N LEU A 179 -5.11 -22.49 2.99
CA LEU A 179 -5.58 -23.33 1.88
C LEU A 179 -5.64 -24.78 2.34
N ASP A 180 -6.82 -25.39 2.26
CA ASP A 180 -7.06 -26.77 2.66
C ASP A 180 -6.79 -27.76 1.52
N ASN A 181 -6.96 -29.05 1.79
CA ASN A 181 -6.75 -30.10 0.80
C ASN A 181 -7.76 -30.03 -0.36
N ASP A 182 -8.99 -29.56 -0.10
CA ASP A 182 -10.02 -29.40 -1.12
C ASP A 182 -9.62 -28.33 -2.14
N TYR A 183 -9.09 -27.20 -1.67
CA TYR A 183 -8.51 -26.17 -2.52
C TYR A 183 -7.43 -26.73 -3.45
N PHE A 184 -6.45 -27.47 -2.90
CA PHE A 184 -5.37 -28.04 -3.72
C PHE A 184 -5.88 -29.13 -4.67
N GLN A 185 -6.90 -29.90 -4.28
CA GLN A 185 -7.52 -30.87 -5.17
C GLN A 185 -8.18 -30.18 -6.37
N LYS A 186 -8.92 -29.08 -6.16
CA LYS A 186 -9.50 -28.27 -7.24
C LYS A 186 -8.42 -27.64 -8.13
N ALA A 187 -7.35 -27.12 -7.53
CA ALA A 187 -6.22 -26.57 -8.28
C ALA A 187 -5.53 -27.62 -9.16
N GLU A 188 -5.30 -28.83 -8.65
CA GLU A 188 -4.73 -29.94 -9.44
C GLU A 188 -5.69 -30.41 -10.55
N GLN A 189 -7.00 -30.46 -10.29
CA GLN A 189 -8.01 -30.78 -11.30
C GLN A 189 -8.03 -29.76 -12.45
N SER A 190 -7.76 -28.49 -12.15
CA SER A 190 -7.69 -27.40 -13.13
C SER A 190 -6.41 -27.39 -13.98
N LEU A 191 -5.52 -28.38 -13.83
CA LEU A 191 -4.30 -28.45 -14.63
C LEU A 191 -4.54 -28.56 -16.14
N THR A 192 -5.69 -29.11 -16.53
CA THR A 192 -6.11 -29.22 -17.93
C THR A 192 -6.68 -27.92 -18.50
N ASP A 193 -7.02 -26.94 -17.65
CA ASP A 193 -7.47 -25.63 -18.11
C ASP A 193 -6.30 -24.89 -18.82
N PRO A 194 -6.55 -24.24 -19.96
CA PRO A 194 -5.51 -23.68 -20.82
C PRO A 194 -4.75 -22.46 -20.26
N GLY A 195 -5.14 -21.91 -19.10
CA GLY A 195 -4.50 -20.69 -18.60
C GLY A 195 -4.53 -20.48 -17.10
N LEU A 196 -3.83 -19.43 -16.68
CA LEU A 196 -4.02 -18.78 -15.39
C LEU A 196 -4.99 -17.61 -15.58
N TYR A 197 -5.80 -17.33 -14.58
CA TYR A 197 -6.75 -16.24 -14.59
C TYR A 197 -6.30 -15.16 -13.62
N ILE A 198 -6.07 -13.96 -14.15
CA ILE A 198 -5.74 -12.77 -13.39
C ILE A 198 -7.03 -12.00 -13.18
N VAL A 199 -7.38 -11.80 -11.91
CA VAL A 199 -8.63 -11.16 -11.49
C VAL A 199 -8.27 -9.81 -10.91
N ILE A 200 -8.73 -8.73 -11.55
CA ILE A 200 -8.47 -7.35 -11.12
C ILE A 200 -9.78 -6.77 -10.60
N SER A 201 -9.80 -6.37 -9.33
CA SER A 201 -11.03 -5.94 -8.66
C SER A 201 -10.87 -4.60 -7.96
N ASN A 202 -11.99 -3.90 -7.82
CA ASN A 202 -12.13 -2.71 -6.98
C ASN A 202 -12.79 -3.14 -5.66
N THR A 203 -11.98 -3.61 -4.71
CA THR A 203 -12.48 -4.14 -3.44
C THR A 203 -12.45 -3.02 -2.42
N GLY A 204 -13.62 -2.51 -2.05
CA GLY A 204 -13.76 -1.35 -1.17
C GLY A 204 -13.45 -1.59 0.31
N SER A 205 -12.56 -2.51 0.68
CA SER A 205 -12.20 -2.75 2.09
C SER A 205 -11.55 -1.51 2.71
N ALA A 206 -11.72 -1.23 4.02
CA ALA A 206 -11.18 -0.02 4.66
C ALA A 206 -9.64 0.09 4.52
N ALA A 207 -8.92 -1.04 4.59
CA ALA A 207 -7.50 -1.10 4.31
C ALA A 207 -7.20 -0.82 2.81
N SER A 208 -7.99 -1.38 1.90
CA SER A 208 -7.90 -1.11 0.46
C SER A 208 -8.28 0.34 0.08
N GLU A 209 -9.12 1.02 0.88
CA GLU A 209 -9.47 2.44 0.71
C GLU A 209 -8.29 3.33 1.06
N LEU A 210 -7.61 3.09 2.20
CA LEU A 210 -6.38 3.80 2.54
C LEU A 210 -5.32 3.62 1.44
N ILE A 211 -5.19 2.40 0.90
CA ILE A 211 -4.29 2.12 -0.24
C ILE A 211 -4.73 2.91 -1.49
N GLY A 212 -6.02 2.93 -1.80
CA GLY A 212 -6.60 3.68 -2.91
C GLY A 212 -6.38 5.20 -2.81
N LEU A 213 -6.30 5.75 -1.60
CA LEU A 213 -5.96 7.16 -1.38
C LEU A 213 -4.52 7.50 -1.81
N PHE A 214 -3.59 6.55 -1.71
CA PHE A 214 -2.20 6.72 -2.16
C PHE A 214 -1.98 6.34 -3.62
N THR A 215 -2.77 5.41 -4.18
CA THR A 215 -2.58 4.93 -5.57
C THR A 215 -3.45 5.64 -6.60
N GLN A 216 -4.52 6.36 -6.20
CA GLN A 216 -5.47 7.07 -7.07
C GLN A 216 -6.07 6.25 -8.24
N LYS A 217 -5.94 4.92 -8.26
CA LYS A 217 -6.46 4.05 -9.32
C LYS A 217 -7.76 3.35 -8.90
N GLN A 218 -8.69 3.18 -9.86
CA GLN A 218 -10.01 2.57 -9.63
C GLN A 218 -9.93 1.07 -9.30
N PHE A 219 -8.91 0.36 -9.78
CA PHE A 219 -8.67 -1.05 -9.45
C PHE A 219 -7.49 -1.14 -8.48
N ASN A 220 -7.76 -1.68 -7.28
CA ASN A 220 -6.83 -1.65 -6.15
C ASN A 220 -6.44 -3.05 -5.64
N HIS A 221 -7.01 -4.11 -6.22
CA HIS A 221 -6.71 -5.48 -5.82
C HIS A 221 -6.48 -6.40 -7.02
N ALA A 222 -5.64 -7.41 -6.83
CA ALA A 222 -5.28 -8.41 -7.84
C ALA A 222 -5.25 -9.81 -7.21
N SER A 223 -5.86 -10.77 -7.89
CA SER A 223 -5.93 -12.17 -7.48
C SER A 223 -5.54 -13.08 -8.65
N LEU A 224 -5.22 -14.32 -8.32
CA LEU A 224 -4.88 -15.38 -9.27
C LEU A 224 -5.87 -16.53 -9.13
N SER A 225 -6.25 -17.17 -10.23
CA SER A 225 -7.02 -18.41 -10.24
C SER A 225 -6.50 -19.36 -11.31
N PHE A 226 -6.71 -20.66 -11.11
CA PHE A 226 -6.26 -21.73 -11.99
C PHE A 226 -7.34 -22.25 -12.95
N ASP A 227 -8.60 -21.85 -12.76
CA ASP A 227 -9.76 -22.30 -13.50
C ASP A 227 -10.65 -21.13 -13.96
N ALA A 228 -11.30 -21.28 -15.11
CA ALA A 228 -12.21 -20.27 -15.67
C ALA A 228 -13.42 -19.96 -14.78
N ASP A 229 -13.87 -20.96 -14.01
CA ASP A 229 -15.02 -20.85 -13.11
C ASP A 229 -14.67 -20.15 -11.79
N LEU A 230 -13.40 -19.74 -11.64
CA LEU A 230 -12.91 -18.97 -10.51
C LEU A 230 -13.15 -19.66 -9.15
N THR A 231 -13.19 -20.99 -9.14
CA THR A 231 -13.33 -21.81 -7.94
C THR A 231 -12.05 -21.87 -7.11
N THR A 232 -10.91 -21.52 -7.72
CA THR A 232 -9.58 -21.50 -7.11
C THR A 232 -8.99 -20.08 -6.98
N ILE A 233 -9.82 -19.03 -6.80
CA ILE A 233 -9.27 -17.68 -6.60
C ILE A 233 -8.48 -17.63 -5.28
N ILE A 234 -7.27 -17.06 -5.37
CA ILE A 234 -6.39 -16.76 -4.25
C ILE A 234 -5.73 -15.39 -4.39
N SER A 235 -5.42 -14.79 -3.25
CA SER A 235 -4.51 -13.63 -3.21
C SER A 235 -3.81 -13.50 -1.87
N TYR A 236 -2.91 -12.53 -1.81
CA TYR A 236 -2.48 -11.95 -0.55
C TYR A 236 -3.45 -10.83 -0.14
N ASN A 237 -4.13 -10.99 0.99
CA ASN A 237 -5.11 -10.02 1.49
C ASN A 237 -5.09 -9.90 3.04
N GLY A 238 -5.93 -9.02 3.60
CA GLY A 238 -6.07 -8.81 5.05
C GLY A 238 -6.83 -9.91 5.81
N GLY A 239 -7.37 -10.90 5.09
CA GLY A 239 -8.10 -12.04 5.66
C GLY A 239 -9.48 -11.71 6.20
N GLU A 240 -10.04 -10.55 5.86
CA GLU A 240 -11.43 -10.13 6.15
C GLU A 240 -11.88 -10.36 7.60
N ARG A 241 -10.97 -10.17 8.56
CA ARG A 241 -11.14 -10.45 10.00
C ARG A 241 -11.30 -11.93 10.39
N VAL A 242 -11.54 -12.85 9.46
CA VAL A 242 -11.69 -14.30 9.71
C VAL A 242 -10.34 -15.02 9.68
N TYR A 243 -9.53 -14.74 8.68
CA TYR A 243 -8.21 -15.36 8.48
C TYR A 243 -7.08 -14.39 8.83
N PRO A 244 -5.89 -14.87 9.24
CA PRO A 244 -4.74 -14.00 9.40
C PRO A 244 -4.34 -13.32 8.07
N PRO A 245 -3.77 -12.10 8.08
CA PRO A 245 -3.33 -11.45 6.85
C PRO A 245 -2.22 -12.22 6.15
N GLY A 246 -2.33 -12.44 4.84
CA GLY A 246 -1.40 -13.25 4.06
C GLY A 246 -2.08 -13.91 2.88
N LEU A 247 -1.59 -15.08 2.48
CA LEU A 247 -2.17 -15.91 1.43
C LEU A 247 -3.52 -16.47 1.89
N ASN A 248 -4.60 -16.20 1.16
CA ASN A 248 -5.95 -16.68 1.49
C ASN A 248 -6.74 -17.03 0.21
N PRO A 249 -7.69 -17.98 0.28
CA PRO A 249 -8.67 -18.15 -0.77
C PRO A 249 -9.64 -16.96 -0.81
N GLU A 250 -10.19 -16.66 -1.97
CA GLU A 250 -11.22 -15.64 -2.12
C GLU A 250 -12.47 -16.20 -2.78
N MET A 251 -13.61 -15.61 -2.43
CA MET A 251 -14.88 -15.88 -3.09
C MET A 251 -15.30 -14.67 -3.90
N ILE A 252 -15.83 -14.89 -5.10
CA ILE A 252 -16.33 -13.80 -5.97
C ILE A 252 -17.31 -12.90 -5.20
N HIS A 253 -18.18 -13.50 -4.40
CA HIS A 253 -19.16 -12.78 -3.57
C HIS A 253 -18.52 -11.82 -2.55
N ALA A 254 -17.29 -12.08 -2.09
CA ALA A 254 -16.57 -11.20 -1.18
C ALA A 254 -16.11 -9.89 -1.85
N PHE A 255 -16.12 -9.82 -3.19
CA PHE A 255 -15.85 -8.60 -3.93
C PHE A 255 -17.04 -7.64 -4.00
N HIS A 256 -18.26 -8.10 -3.70
CA HIS A 256 -19.48 -7.30 -3.67
C HIS A 256 -19.62 -6.50 -2.36
N LYS A 257 -18.63 -5.65 -2.06
CA LYS A 257 -18.65 -4.81 -0.85
C LYS A 257 -19.23 -3.40 -1.07
N LYS A 258 -19.48 -3.03 -2.32
CA LYS A 258 -20.07 -1.75 -2.73
C LYS A 258 -20.93 -1.91 -3.98
N ALA A 259 -21.88 -0.99 -4.15
CA ALA A 259 -22.78 -0.94 -5.31
C ALA A 259 -22.08 -0.56 -6.63
N ASP A 260 -20.82 -0.14 -6.60
CA ASP A 260 -19.99 0.16 -7.78
C ASP A 260 -18.81 -0.82 -7.92
N ALA A 261 -18.85 -1.96 -7.24
CA ALA A 261 -17.80 -2.96 -7.34
C ALA A 261 -17.82 -3.63 -8.72
N SER A 262 -16.65 -3.71 -9.36
CA SER A 262 -16.45 -4.40 -10.62
C SER A 262 -15.21 -5.28 -10.55
N VAL A 263 -15.27 -6.41 -11.25
CA VAL A 263 -14.19 -7.40 -11.34
C VAL A 263 -13.92 -7.67 -12.81
N LEU A 264 -12.69 -7.45 -13.24
CA LEU A 264 -12.21 -7.78 -14.59
C LEU A 264 -11.42 -9.09 -14.55
N ILE A 265 -11.71 -9.99 -15.48
CA ILE A 265 -11.10 -11.31 -15.54
C ILE A 265 -10.34 -11.45 -16.86
N TYR A 266 -9.05 -11.76 -16.75
CA TYR A 266 -8.16 -11.98 -17.88
C TYR A 266 -7.52 -13.37 -17.80
N ARG A 267 -7.45 -14.07 -18.93
CA ARG A 267 -6.76 -15.35 -19.06
C ARG A 267 -5.38 -15.15 -19.67
N LEU A 268 -4.36 -15.68 -19.01
CA LEU A 268 -3.01 -15.81 -19.51
C LEU A 268 -2.77 -17.28 -19.91
N PRO A 269 -2.54 -17.58 -21.20
CA PRO A 269 -2.21 -18.94 -21.62
C PRO A 269 -0.91 -19.43 -20.96
N VAL A 270 -0.95 -20.62 -20.34
CA VAL A 270 0.23 -21.26 -19.74
C VAL A 270 0.21 -22.76 -20.01
N SER A 271 1.39 -23.38 -20.00
CA SER A 271 1.48 -24.85 -20.04
C SER A 271 1.11 -25.48 -18.71
N VAL A 272 0.73 -26.77 -18.74
CA VAL A 272 0.50 -27.60 -17.55
C VAL A 272 1.69 -27.55 -16.59
N THR A 273 2.91 -27.61 -17.13
CA THR A 273 4.15 -27.55 -16.34
C THR A 273 4.30 -26.22 -15.61
N GLN A 274 4.02 -25.10 -16.28
CA GLN A 274 4.06 -23.77 -15.67
C GLN A 274 3.00 -23.63 -14.57
N LYS A 275 1.77 -24.09 -14.84
CA LYS A 275 0.69 -24.07 -13.85
C LYS A 275 1.05 -24.90 -12.61
N ARG A 276 1.62 -26.09 -12.81
CA ARG A 276 2.09 -26.96 -11.71
C ARG A 276 3.17 -26.31 -10.86
N LYS A 277 4.17 -25.63 -11.47
CA LYS A 277 5.17 -24.85 -10.71
C LYS A 277 4.53 -23.85 -9.75
N VAL A 278 3.48 -23.16 -10.19
CA VAL A 278 2.76 -22.17 -9.37
C VAL A 278 2.03 -22.86 -8.22
N ILE A 279 1.29 -23.94 -8.49
CA ILE A 279 0.57 -24.72 -7.48
C ILE A 279 1.55 -25.25 -6.41
N ASP A 280 2.66 -25.87 -6.83
CA ASP A 280 3.69 -26.40 -5.94
C ASP A 280 4.29 -25.30 -5.04
N THR A 281 4.54 -24.13 -5.63
CA THR A 281 5.05 -22.96 -4.90
C THR A 281 4.05 -22.48 -3.85
N ILE A 282 2.78 -22.38 -4.21
CA ILE A 282 1.72 -21.97 -3.28
C ILE A 282 1.57 -22.98 -2.15
N LYS A 283 1.70 -24.28 -2.43
CA LYS A 283 1.71 -25.33 -1.41
C LYS A 283 2.86 -25.15 -0.43
N GLN A 284 4.07 -24.82 -0.91
CA GLN A 284 5.22 -24.50 -0.07
C GLN A 284 5.00 -23.23 0.76
N ILE A 285 4.42 -22.17 0.18
CA ILE A 285 4.08 -20.93 0.90
C ILE A 285 3.05 -21.24 2.01
N ASN A 286 2.02 -22.02 1.70
CA ASN A 286 0.97 -22.39 2.66
C ASN A 286 1.52 -23.19 3.86
N GLN A 287 2.53 -24.04 3.63
CA GLN A 287 3.22 -24.80 4.67
C GLN A 287 4.20 -23.94 5.48
N THR A 288 5.00 -23.11 4.79
CA THR A 288 6.04 -22.27 5.42
C THR A 288 5.44 -21.10 6.20
N GLY A 289 4.32 -20.58 5.69
CA GLY A 289 3.65 -19.39 6.17
C GLY A 289 3.90 -18.15 5.30
N SER A 290 3.00 -17.19 5.47
CA SER A 290 2.92 -15.91 4.76
C SER A 290 2.48 -14.77 5.69
N ALA A 291 2.64 -13.53 5.22
CA ALA A 291 2.02 -12.36 5.83
C ALA A 291 1.72 -11.28 4.78
N TYR A 292 0.75 -10.40 5.05
CA TYR A 292 0.47 -9.27 4.16
C TYR A 292 1.43 -8.10 4.40
N ASN A 293 2.07 -7.59 3.34
CA ASN A 293 3.11 -6.56 3.42
C ASN A 293 2.55 -5.13 3.44
N ILE A 294 1.99 -4.69 4.58
CA ILE A 294 1.50 -3.31 4.72
C ILE A 294 2.62 -2.28 4.51
N LEU A 295 3.80 -2.49 5.13
CA LEU A 295 4.91 -1.53 5.01
C LEU A 295 5.43 -1.42 3.58
N GLY A 296 5.46 -2.52 2.84
CA GLY A 296 5.87 -2.56 1.43
C GLY A 296 4.98 -1.76 0.50
N LEU A 297 3.75 -1.41 0.89
CA LEU A 297 2.92 -0.50 0.09
C LEU A 297 3.57 0.88 -0.04
N VAL A 298 4.32 1.30 0.98
CA VAL A 298 5.07 2.56 1.01
C VAL A 298 6.53 2.35 0.62
N THR A 299 7.20 1.36 1.21
CA THR A 299 8.64 1.16 1.05
C THR A 299 9.02 0.39 -0.21
N LYS A 300 8.06 -0.28 -0.86
CA LYS A 300 8.27 -1.22 -1.99
C LYS A 300 9.22 -2.38 -1.66
N HIS A 301 9.52 -2.56 -0.38
CA HIS A 301 10.46 -3.56 0.12
C HIS A 301 9.76 -4.59 1.00
N SER A 302 10.34 -5.79 1.06
CA SER A 302 9.87 -6.84 1.96
C SER A 302 11.05 -7.47 2.68
N MET A 303 10.90 -7.65 4.00
CA MET A 303 11.93 -8.25 4.85
C MET A 303 12.05 -9.77 4.65
N ARG A 304 11.03 -10.42 4.07
CA ARG A 304 11.01 -11.88 3.83
C ARG A 304 10.25 -12.20 2.55
N ARG A 305 10.65 -13.29 1.90
CA ARG A 305 10.10 -13.72 0.60
C ARG A 305 8.57 -13.89 0.59
N ASN A 306 7.98 -14.48 1.65
CA ASN A 306 6.54 -14.75 1.70
C ASN A 306 5.73 -13.61 2.36
N ILE A 307 6.32 -12.42 2.54
CA ILE A 307 5.61 -11.22 2.99
C ILE A 307 5.39 -10.35 1.76
N MET A 308 4.17 -10.36 1.23
CA MET A 308 3.85 -9.71 -0.06
C MET A 308 2.51 -8.96 0.03
N PHE A 309 2.27 -8.05 -0.90
CA PHE A 309 0.92 -7.53 -1.19
C PHE A 309 0.36 -8.20 -2.44
N CYS A 310 -0.93 -7.97 -2.74
CA CYS A 310 -1.70 -8.72 -3.74
C CYS A 310 -1.06 -8.75 -5.15
N SER A 311 -0.72 -7.60 -5.72
CA SER A 311 -0.10 -7.53 -7.04
C SER A 311 1.33 -8.07 -7.08
N GLN A 312 2.11 -7.87 -6.01
CA GLN A 312 3.45 -8.47 -5.88
C GLN A 312 3.34 -10.00 -5.91
N PHE A 313 2.38 -10.58 -5.18
CA PHE A 313 2.15 -12.02 -5.16
C PHE A 313 1.83 -12.55 -6.56
N VAL A 314 0.82 -11.98 -7.23
CA VAL A 314 0.41 -12.44 -8.58
C VAL A 314 1.60 -12.37 -9.54
N TYR A 315 2.34 -11.27 -9.56
CA TYR A 315 3.49 -11.11 -10.44
C TYR A 315 4.63 -12.09 -10.10
N THR A 316 4.88 -12.34 -8.82
CA THR A 316 5.90 -13.31 -8.37
C THR A 316 5.54 -14.74 -8.81
N MET A 317 4.26 -15.12 -8.77
CA MET A 317 3.81 -16.41 -9.30
C MET A 317 4.04 -16.51 -10.81
N LEU A 318 3.78 -15.44 -11.56
CA LEU A 318 4.09 -15.40 -13.00
C LEU A 318 5.60 -15.51 -13.27
N GLN A 319 6.45 -14.88 -12.46
CA GLN A 319 7.91 -15.01 -12.59
C GLN A 319 8.37 -16.45 -12.36
N ILE A 320 7.86 -17.11 -11.33
CA ILE A 320 8.18 -18.51 -11.02
C ILE A 320 7.72 -19.46 -12.13
N ALA A 321 6.61 -19.13 -12.78
CA ALA A 321 6.09 -19.86 -13.93
C ALA A 321 6.82 -19.54 -15.24
N ASP A 322 7.80 -18.63 -15.26
CA ASP A 322 8.38 -18.10 -16.50
C ASP A 322 7.28 -17.60 -17.47
N ALA A 323 6.25 -16.97 -16.93
CA ALA A 323 5.04 -16.54 -17.64
C ALA A 323 4.80 -15.02 -17.60
N THR A 324 5.77 -14.24 -17.13
CA THR A 324 5.69 -12.78 -17.19
C THR A 324 5.69 -12.28 -18.63
N TYR A 325 4.92 -11.23 -18.89
CA TYR A 325 4.78 -10.60 -20.20
C TYR A 325 5.11 -9.09 -20.21
N PHE A 326 5.53 -8.58 -19.05
CA PHE A 326 6.12 -7.26 -18.87
C PHE A 326 7.23 -7.36 -17.83
N ASP A 327 8.15 -6.40 -17.85
CA ASP A 327 9.27 -6.33 -16.90
C ASP A 327 9.06 -5.20 -15.89
N LYS A 328 9.13 -5.57 -14.62
CA LYS A 328 9.00 -4.68 -13.46
C LYS A 328 9.48 -5.40 -12.22
N GLU A 329 10.06 -4.66 -11.29
CA GLU A 329 10.36 -5.19 -9.96
C GLU A 329 9.07 -5.56 -9.22
N PRO A 330 8.94 -6.75 -8.60
CA PRO A 330 7.69 -7.21 -7.98
C PRO A 330 7.10 -6.24 -6.95
N GLY A 331 7.96 -5.58 -6.17
CA GLY A 331 7.57 -4.58 -5.18
C GLY A 331 6.99 -3.29 -5.79
N HIS A 332 7.13 -3.07 -7.10
CA HIS A 332 6.63 -1.90 -7.81
C HIS A 332 5.39 -2.19 -8.67
N VAL A 333 4.96 -3.45 -8.77
CA VAL A 333 3.81 -3.85 -9.59
C VAL A 333 2.51 -3.39 -8.93
N GLN A 334 1.68 -2.68 -9.69
CA GLN A 334 0.32 -2.27 -9.34
C GLN A 334 -0.70 -3.22 -9.99
N PRO A 335 -1.89 -3.41 -9.41
CA PRO A 335 -2.95 -4.24 -10.01
C PRO A 335 -3.27 -3.88 -11.47
N THR A 336 -3.29 -2.59 -11.81
CA THR A 336 -3.56 -2.15 -13.18
C THR A 336 -2.44 -2.44 -14.16
N ASP A 337 -1.21 -2.65 -13.70
CA ASP A 337 -0.06 -2.91 -14.59
C ASP A 337 -0.26 -4.20 -15.39
N PHE A 338 -0.94 -5.20 -14.83
CA PHE A 338 -1.29 -6.43 -15.53
C PHE A 338 -2.09 -6.16 -16.81
N ILE A 339 -2.85 -5.07 -16.86
CA ILE A 339 -3.64 -4.67 -18.03
C ILE A 339 -2.88 -3.63 -18.86
N GLU A 340 -2.36 -2.58 -18.20
CA GLU A 340 -1.73 -1.43 -18.86
C GLU A 340 -0.41 -1.77 -19.55
N LEU A 341 0.33 -2.78 -19.06
CA LEU A 341 1.63 -3.18 -19.60
C LEU A 341 1.55 -4.41 -20.51
N ASP A 342 0.36 -4.90 -20.86
CA ASP A 342 0.18 -5.98 -21.83
C ASP A 342 0.31 -5.50 -23.29
N TYR A 343 1.47 -4.94 -23.63
CA TYR A 343 1.76 -4.37 -24.95
C TYR A 343 1.68 -5.41 -26.08
N HIS A 344 1.92 -6.68 -25.75
CA HIS A 344 1.93 -7.79 -26.70
C HIS A 344 0.63 -8.61 -26.70
N ARG A 345 -0.41 -8.15 -25.99
CA ARG A 345 -1.73 -8.79 -25.93
C ARG A 345 -1.65 -10.27 -25.57
N LYS A 346 -0.83 -10.60 -24.57
CA LYS A 346 -0.69 -11.95 -24.01
C LYS A 346 -1.95 -12.36 -23.24
N LEU A 347 -2.68 -11.39 -22.70
CA LEU A 347 -3.93 -11.64 -22.00
C LEU A 347 -5.12 -11.71 -22.96
N THR A 348 -6.01 -12.67 -22.70
CA THR A 348 -7.34 -12.71 -23.29
C THR A 348 -8.34 -12.20 -22.27
N TYR A 349 -9.08 -11.13 -22.58
CA TYR A 349 -10.22 -10.72 -21.75
C TYR A 349 -11.29 -11.82 -21.74
N VAL A 350 -11.76 -12.19 -20.55
CA VAL A 350 -12.77 -13.25 -20.36
C VAL A 350 -14.13 -12.63 -20.10
N SER A 351 -14.26 -11.86 -19.02
CA SER A 351 -15.52 -11.25 -18.60
C SER A 351 -15.30 -10.12 -17.59
N GLU A 352 -16.37 -9.36 -17.37
CA GLU A 352 -16.48 -8.36 -16.31
C GLU A 352 -17.71 -8.72 -15.48
N ILE A 353 -17.54 -8.77 -14.16
CA ILE A 353 -18.64 -8.92 -13.22
C ILE A 353 -18.88 -7.53 -12.62
N LYS A 354 -20.08 -6.99 -12.85
CA LYS A 354 -20.59 -5.79 -12.18
C LYS A 354 -21.61 -6.23 -11.16
N PHE A 355 -21.51 -5.71 -9.95
CA PHE A 355 -22.38 -6.06 -8.85
C PHE A 355 -23.55 -5.09 -8.71
#